data_AF-A0A971SH75-F1
#
_entry.id   AF-A0A971SH75-F1
#
_cell.length_a   1.000
_cell.length_b   1.000
_cell.length_c   1.000
_cell.angle_alpha   90.00
_cell.angle_beta   90.00
_cell.angle_gamma   90.00
#
_symmetry.space_group_name_H-M   'P 1'
#
loop_
_entity.id
_entity.type
_entity.pdbx_description
1 polymer ?
#
loop_
_entity_poly.entity_id
_entity_poly.type
_entity_poly.pdbx_seq_one_letter_code
_entity_poly.pdbx_strand_id
1 'polypeptide(L)'
;MNLAFLDWAILISLLIFIFRGFRSGIVQQILGLLGSIAALVLAFYFYGRLGILMADWLKVSENLGSILGFILIMVAVSAMVALTTRKWKRLTGNSALSTLDSLAGAFFGALKVLIVWVLILSFLSSLQWDFIQKPLVESTLAEDVLKMAPFFYFLQERALPANVPKLFITPEGMQLRTLDYEDLDGSTCVACGGEVHYHGRVKNGLFYFPLFECRVCGRRSDGCQTFEGFHLFYRRCPWEGKTFITGTKCEIWTDQEVVYPTTLCPVCGRSNVDGFVL
;
A
#
# COMPACT_ATOMS: atom_id res chain seq x y z
N MET A 1 16.58 5.15 -26.50
CA MET A 1 15.50 4.96 -25.51
C MET A 1 14.29 5.72 -26.03
N ASN A 2 13.29 5.02 -26.57
CA ASN A 2 12.04 5.67 -26.92
C ASN A 2 11.26 5.80 -25.61
N LEU A 3 11.11 7.02 -25.10
CA LEU A 3 10.29 7.27 -23.92
C LEU A 3 8.83 7.06 -24.31
N ALA A 4 8.18 6.08 -23.70
CA ALA A 4 6.76 5.86 -23.88
C ALA A 4 5.98 7.10 -23.37
N PHE A 5 4.74 7.28 -23.82
CA PHE A 5 3.88 8.34 -23.30
C PHE A 5 3.77 8.31 -21.76
N LEU A 6 3.79 7.11 -21.18
CA LEU A 6 3.77 6.88 -19.74
C LEU A 6 5.04 7.40 -19.04
N ASP A 7 6.22 7.25 -19.64
CA ASP A 7 7.48 7.77 -19.09
C ASP A 7 7.42 9.30 -18.95
N TRP A 8 6.89 9.99 -19.96
CA TRP A 8 6.71 11.44 -19.92
C TRP A 8 5.69 11.87 -18.86
N ALA A 9 4.59 11.14 -18.69
CA ALA A 9 3.61 11.43 -17.65
C ALA A 9 4.22 11.31 -16.24
N ILE A 10 4.99 10.25 -16.00
CA ILE A 10 5.71 10.03 -14.73
C ILE A 10 6.75 11.14 -14.52
N LEU A 11 7.58 11.44 -15.53
CA LEU A 11 8.65 12.42 -15.41
C LEU A 11 8.12 13.85 -15.17
N ILE A 12 7.12 14.28 -15.93
CA ILE A 12 6.52 15.62 -15.81
C ILE A 12 5.88 15.79 -14.43
N SER A 13 5.08 14.82 -13.99
CA SER A 13 4.47 14.87 -12.67
C SER A 13 5.52 14.86 -11.56
N LEU A 14 6.58 14.04 -11.67
CA LEU A 14 7.68 14.02 -10.73
C LEU A 14 8.35 15.40 -10.60
N LEU A 15 8.68 16.03 -11.73
CA LEU A 15 9.25 17.38 -11.76
C LEU A 15 8.33 18.43 -11.14
N ILE A 16 7.03 18.40 -11.45
CA ILE A 16 6.04 19.34 -10.89
C ILE A 16 5.97 19.20 -9.36
N PHE A 17 5.91 17.98 -8.84
CA PHE A 17 5.81 17.75 -7.40
C PHE A 17 7.13 18.01 -6.66
N ILE A 18 8.28 17.72 -7.26
CA ILE A 18 9.59 18.14 -6.75
C ILE A 18 9.65 19.67 -6.65
N PHE A 19 9.28 20.38 -7.71
CA PHE A 19 9.34 21.83 -7.75
C PHE A 19 8.35 22.48 -6.77
N ARG A 20 7.11 21.98 -6.73
CA ARG A 20 6.10 22.39 -5.74
C ARG A 20 6.56 22.06 -4.32
N GLY A 21 7.25 20.94 -4.16
CA GLY A 21 7.80 20.49 -2.90
C GLY A 21 8.90 21.42 -2.39
N PHE A 22 9.84 21.75 -3.28
CA PHE A 22 10.90 22.73 -3.04
C PHE A 22 10.33 24.11 -2.68
N ARG A 23 9.32 24.57 -3.42
CA ARG A 23 8.65 25.86 -3.16
C ARG A 23 7.89 25.89 -1.85
N SER A 24 7.36 24.77 -1.37
CA SER A 24 6.60 24.73 -0.11
C SER A 24 7.52 24.57 1.11
N GLY A 25 8.51 23.70 1.02
CA GLY A 25 9.34 23.27 2.16
C GLY A 25 8.70 22.11 2.92
N ILE A 26 9.50 21.31 3.62
CA ILE A 26 9.02 20.13 4.36
C ILE A 26 8.13 20.53 5.54
N VAL A 27 8.47 21.62 6.25
CA VAL A 27 7.69 22.10 7.40
C VAL A 27 6.27 22.45 6.98
N GLN A 28 6.12 23.14 5.85
CA GLN A 28 4.79 23.48 5.32
C GLN A 28 3.97 22.25 4.94
N GLN A 29 4.62 21.22 4.39
CA GLN A 29 3.93 19.99 4.00
C GLN A 29 3.48 19.17 5.21
N ILE A 30 4.34 19.02 6.22
CA ILE A 30 4.01 18.29 7.45
C ILE A 30 2.94 19.04 8.26
N LEU A 31 3.12 20.34 8.51
CA LEU A 31 2.13 21.14 9.23
C LEU A 31 0.80 21.21 8.46
N GLY A 32 0.84 21.28 7.13
CA GLY A 32 -0.36 21.21 6.31
C GLY A 32 -1.10 19.89 6.44
N LEU A 33 -0.38 18.76 6.45
CA LEU A 33 -0.96 17.43 6.62
C LEU A 33 -1.56 17.25 8.02
N LEU A 34 -0.76 17.50 9.05
CA LEU A 34 -1.22 17.42 10.45
C LEU A 34 -2.35 18.41 10.73
N GLY A 35 -2.26 19.61 10.19
CA GLY A 35 -3.28 20.64 10.29
C GLY A 35 -4.59 20.24 9.63
N SER A 36 -4.55 19.54 8.49
CA SER A 36 -5.74 19.01 7.82
C SER A 36 -6.41 17.91 8.64
N ILE A 37 -5.61 16.99 9.21
CA ILE A 37 -6.11 15.94 10.11
C ILE A 37 -6.73 16.56 11.36
N ALA A 38 -6.05 17.51 11.99
CA ALA A 38 -6.55 18.22 13.16
C ALA A 38 -7.83 19.01 12.83
N ALA A 39 -7.88 19.70 11.69
CA ALA A 39 -9.08 20.40 11.23
C ALA A 39 -10.27 19.44 11.08
N LEU A 40 -10.04 18.27 10.48
CA LEU A 40 -11.08 17.25 10.29
C LEU A 40 -11.60 16.72 11.63
N VAL A 41 -10.69 16.34 12.53
CA VAL A 41 -11.04 15.82 13.86
C VAL A 41 -11.81 16.87 14.68
N LEU A 42 -11.33 18.11 14.69
CA LEU A 42 -11.99 19.20 15.41
C LEU A 42 -13.34 19.54 14.79
N ALA A 43 -13.46 19.50 13.46
CA ALA A 43 -14.72 19.73 12.78
C ALA A 43 -15.75 18.65 13.16
N PHE A 44 -15.40 17.36 13.12
CA PHE A 44 -16.30 16.29 13.56
C PHE A 44 -16.65 16.35 15.05
N TYR A 45 -15.77 16.89 15.89
CA TYR A 45 -16.07 17.01 17.32
C TYR A 45 -16.96 18.21 17.65
N PHE A 46 -16.77 19.35 16.97
CA PHE A 46 -17.41 20.61 17.31
C PHE A 46 -18.55 21.05 16.37
N TYR A 47 -18.76 20.39 15.22
CA TYR A 47 -19.73 20.84 14.20
C TYR A 47 -21.16 21.00 14.76
N GLY A 48 -21.62 20.11 15.64
CA GLY A 48 -22.97 20.19 16.20
C GLY A 48 -23.17 21.43 17.08
N ARG A 49 -22.20 21.74 17.95
CA ARG A 49 -22.28 22.91 18.86
C ARG A 49 -22.27 24.22 18.07
N LEU A 50 -21.37 24.32 17.10
CA LEU A 50 -21.30 25.49 16.21
C LEU A 50 -22.48 25.54 15.23
N GLY A 51 -23.03 24.38 14.87
CA GLY A 51 -24.14 24.25 13.96
C GLY A 51 -25.44 24.81 14.51
N ILE A 52 -25.71 24.63 15.80
CA ILE A 52 -26.88 25.23 16.48
C ILE A 52 -26.79 26.76 16.43
N LEU A 53 -25.64 27.33 16.79
CA LEU A 53 -25.41 28.78 16.73
C LEU A 53 -25.58 29.34 15.31
N MET A 54 -25.11 28.59 14.30
CA MET A 54 -25.27 28.96 12.89
C MET A 54 -26.71 28.84 12.41
N ALA A 55 -27.43 27.80 12.84
CA ALA A 55 -28.84 27.60 12.50
C ALA A 55 -29.71 28.74 13.04
N ASP A 56 -29.50 29.14 14.29
CA ASP A 56 -30.22 30.25 14.92
C ASP A 56 -29.90 31.59 14.25
N TRP A 57 -28.63 31.84 13.94
CA TRP A 57 -28.20 33.10 13.36
C TRP A 57 -28.66 33.27 11.90
N LEU A 58 -28.59 32.21 11.09
CA LEU A 58 -28.97 32.22 9.67
C LEU A 58 -30.44 31.83 9.44
N LYS A 59 -31.16 31.43 10.49
CA LYS A 59 -32.55 30.93 10.43
C LYS A 59 -32.71 29.79 9.41
N VAL A 60 -31.78 28.84 9.43
CA VAL A 60 -31.77 27.64 8.57
C VAL A 60 -32.03 26.39 9.40
N SER A 61 -32.27 25.24 8.73
CA SER A 61 -32.43 23.97 9.44
C SER A 61 -31.15 23.56 10.19
N GLU A 62 -31.30 22.84 11.30
CA GLU A 62 -30.17 22.37 12.13
C GLU A 62 -29.15 21.54 11.34
N ASN A 63 -29.62 20.75 10.36
CA ASN A 63 -28.75 20.00 9.45
C ASN A 63 -27.88 20.93 8.60
N LEU A 64 -28.47 21.97 8.01
CA LEU A 64 -27.72 22.97 7.23
C LEU A 64 -26.76 23.75 8.13
N GLY A 65 -27.21 24.13 9.34
CA GLY A 65 -26.35 24.78 10.34
C GLY A 65 -25.14 23.93 10.71
N SER A 66 -25.34 22.63 10.95
CA SER A 66 -24.27 21.65 11.24
C SER A 66 -23.24 21.53 10.12
N ILE A 67 -23.69 21.49 8.85
CA ILE A 67 -22.80 21.48 7.69
C ILE A 67 -21.98 22.77 7.61
N LEU A 68 -22.63 23.92 7.80
CA LEU A 68 -21.96 25.22 7.81
C LEU A 68 -20.95 25.33 8.96
N GLY A 69 -21.30 24.85 10.15
CA GLY A 69 -20.41 24.77 11.31
C GLY A 69 -19.18 23.92 11.02
N PHE A 70 -19.34 22.75 10.40
CA PHE A 70 -18.24 21.90 9.97
C PHE A 70 -17.30 22.64 9.01
N ILE A 71 -17.85 23.26 7.96
CA ILE A 71 -17.07 24.01 6.96
C ILE A 71 -16.33 25.18 7.64
N LEU A 72 -17.00 25.91 8.52
CA LEU A 72 -16.42 27.05 9.23
C LEU A 72 -15.23 26.60 10.10
N ILE A 73 -15.35 25.52 10.86
CA ILE A 73 -14.26 24.97 11.68
C ILE A 73 -13.10 24.54 10.78
N MET A 74 -13.39 23.78 9.72
CA MET A 74 -12.37 23.33 8.76
C MET A 74 -11.57 24.50 8.19
N VAL A 75 -12.27 25.55 7.73
CA VAL A 75 -11.65 26.76 7.17
C VAL A 75 -10.86 27.51 8.23
N ALA A 76 -11.42 27.70 9.43
CA ALA A 76 -10.77 28.42 10.51
C ALA A 76 -9.46 27.74 10.95
N VAL A 77 -9.49 26.44 11.21
CA VAL A 77 -8.30 25.68 11.62
C VAL A 77 -7.25 25.64 10.49
N SER A 78 -7.68 25.40 9.25
CA SER A 78 -6.78 25.42 8.09
C SER A 78 -6.12 26.79 7.89
N ALA A 79 -6.88 27.87 8.09
CA ALA A 79 -6.36 29.23 8.03
C ALA A 79 -5.32 29.49 9.14
N MET A 80 -5.58 29.07 10.38
CA MET A 80 -4.60 29.20 11.48
C MET A 80 -3.29 28.48 11.15
N VAL A 81 -3.35 27.23 10.66
CA VAL A 81 -2.16 26.46 10.27
C VAL A 81 -1.41 27.15 9.13
N ALA A 82 -2.12 27.65 8.12
CA ALA A 82 -1.52 28.37 7.01
C ALA A 82 -0.80 29.64 7.47
N LEU A 83 -1.39 30.40 8.41
CA LEU A 83 -0.77 31.58 9.00
C LEU A 83 0.50 31.23 9.79
N THR A 84 0.45 30.19 10.62
CA THR A 84 1.61 29.71 11.39
C THR A 84 2.76 29.31 10.46
N THR A 85 2.44 28.58 9.41
CA THR A 85 3.42 28.12 8.42
C THR A 85 4.04 29.29 7.64
N ARG A 86 3.24 30.29 7.25
CA ARG A 86 3.74 31.51 6.59
C ARG A 86 4.67 32.31 7.50
N LYS A 87 4.34 32.41 8.79
CA LYS A 87 5.21 33.06 9.79
C LYS A 87 6.54 32.32 9.91
N TRP A 88 6.50 30.99 10.02
CA TRP A 88 7.71 30.16 10.05
C TRP A 88 8.63 30.44 8.87
N LYS A 89 8.09 30.43 7.65
CA LYS A 89 8.85 30.68 6.43
C LYS A 89 9.49 32.06 6.37
N ARG A 90 8.83 33.09 6.93
CA ARG A 90 9.41 34.43 7.04
C ARG A 90 10.58 34.47 8.02
N LEU A 91 10.49 33.74 9.13
CA LEU A 91 11.54 33.69 10.15
C LEU A 91 12.78 32.92 9.65
N THR A 92 12.59 31.84 8.91
CA THR A 92 13.68 30.99 8.44
C THR A 92 14.25 31.40 7.08
N GLY A 93 13.56 32.28 6.33
CA GLY A 93 13.81 32.58 4.92
C GLY A 93 15.24 32.94 4.51
N ASN A 94 16.02 33.57 5.40
CA ASN A 94 17.40 33.99 5.14
C ASN A 94 18.48 33.05 5.73
N SER A 95 18.09 31.91 6.29
CA SER A 95 19.01 30.99 6.94
C SER A 95 19.28 29.75 6.09
N ALA A 96 20.41 29.07 6.32
CA ALA A 96 20.69 27.73 5.75
C ALA A 96 19.58 26.70 6.08
N LEU A 97 18.78 26.97 7.12
CA LEU A 97 17.59 26.18 7.47
C LEU A 97 16.50 26.25 6.39
N SER A 98 16.35 27.37 5.66
CA SER A 98 15.35 27.51 4.60
C SER A 98 15.72 26.70 3.35
N THR A 99 17.01 26.63 3.01
CA THR A 99 17.47 25.80 1.89
C THR A 99 17.36 24.32 2.22
N LEU A 100 17.68 23.92 3.46
CA LEU A 100 17.48 22.55 3.94
C LEU A 100 15.99 22.17 3.97
N ASP A 101 15.13 23.06 4.48
CA ASP A 101 13.66 22.87 4.48
C ASP A 101 13.11 22.71 3.07
N SER A 102 13.57 23.52 2.12
CA SER A 102 13.17 23.45 0.71
C SER A 102 13.65 22.15 0.06
N LEU A 103 14.91 21.75 0.29
CA LEU A 103 15.46 20.50 -0.26
C LEU A 103 14.73 19.26 0.29
N ALA A 104 14.50 19.23 1.61
CA ALA A 104 13.71 18.18 2.24
C ALA A 104 12.26 18.18 1.73
N GLY A 105 11.69 19.35 1.46
CA GLY A 105 10.36 19.49 0.85
C GLY A 105 10.30 18.98 -0.59
N ALA A 106 11.39 19.14 -1.36
CA ALA A 106 11.52 18.57 -2.70
C ALA A 106 11.56 17.05 -2.66
N PHE A 107 12.35 16.48 -1.74
CA PHE A 107 12.44 15.04 -1.52
C PHE A 107 11.09 14.45 -1.08
N PHE A 108 10.40 15.09 -0.12
CA PHE A 108 9.09 14.63 0.31
C PHE A 108 8.04 14.75 -0.81
N GLY A 109 8.11 15.80 -1.64
CA GLY A 109 7.27 15.95 -2.83
C GLY A 109 7.50 14.83 -3.86
N ALA A 110 8.76 14.50 -4.13
CA ALA A 110 9.16 13.38 -5.00
C ALA A 110 8.64 12.05 -4.47
N LEU A 111 8.86 11.80 -3.17
CA LEU A 111 8.42 10.58 -2.51
C LEU A 111 6.89 10.44 -2.63
N LYS A 112 6.13 11.50 -2.31
CA LYS A 112 4.67 11.51 -2.37
C LYS A 112 4.14 11.12 -3.75
N VAL A 113 4.66 11.74 -4.82
CA VAL A 113 4.18 11.45 -6.19
C VAL A 113 4.63 10.07 -6.66
N LEU A 114 5.80 9.60 -6.22
CA LEU A 114 6.27 8.25 -6.48
C LEU A 114 5.35 7.20 -5.84
N ILE A 115 4.91 7.41 -4.59
CA ILE A 115 3.92 6.52 -3.94
C ILE A 115 2.65 6.46 -4.79
N VAL A 116 2.16 7.64 -5.22
CA VAL A 116 0.95 7.73 -6.06
C VAL A 116 1.12 6.96 -7.36
N TRP A 117 2.27 7.08 -8.03
CA TRP A 117 2.54 6.31 -9.25
C TRP A 117 2.66 4.81 -9.00
N VAL A 118 3.30 4.38 -7.91
CA VAL A 118 3.31 2.96 -7.54
C VAL A 118 1.88 2.44 -7.41
N LEU A 119 1.01 3.16 -6.70
CA LEU A 119 -0.40 2.76 -6.55
C LEU A 119 -1.15 2.75 -7.88
N ILE A 120 -0.96 3.77 -8.73
CA ILE A 120 -1.61 3.85 -10.05
C ILE A 120 -1.12 2.73 -10.96
N LEU A 121 0.19 2.53 -11.09
CA LEU A 121 0.76 1.49 -11.94
C LEU A 121 0.39 0.09 -11.44
N SER A 122 0.33 -0.10 -10.13
CA SER A 122 -0.17 -1.33 -9.49
C SER A 122 -1.65 -1.57 -9.80
N PHE A 123 -2.46 -0.51 -9.82
CA PHE A 123 -3.86 -0.61 -10.22
C PHE A 123 -3.99 -0.95 -11.70
N LEU A 124 -3.20 -0.30 -12.55
CA LEU A 124 -3.21 -0.51 -14.00
C LEU A 124 -2.71 -1.91 -14.36
N SER A 125 -1.71 -2.45 -13.66
CA SER A 125 -1.22 -3.82 -13.89
C SER A 125 -2.26 -4.89 -13.54
N SER A 126 -3.16 -4.60 -12.60
CA SER A 126 -4.32 -5.44 -12.29
C SER A 126 -5.36 -5.48 -13.41
N LEU A 127 -5.35 -4.54 -14.36
CA LEU A 127 -6.30 -4.51 -15.46
C LEU A 127 -5.74 -5.33 -16.64
N GLN A 128 -6.43 -6.40 -17.01
CA GLN A 128 -6.03 -7.31 -18.10
C GLN A 128 -6.39 -6.77 -19.49
N TRP A 129 -6.41 -5.44 -19.67
CA TRP A 129 -6.77 -4.81 -20.93
C TRP A 129 -5.53 -4.53 -21.78
N ASP A 130 -5.53 -4.99 -23.03
CA ASP A 130 -4.39 -4.86 -23.96
C ASP A 130 -3.93 -3.41 -24.19
N PHE A 131 -4.85 -2.43 -24.08
CA PHE A 131 -4.53 -1.01 -24.22
C PHE A 131 -3.74 -0.45 -23.02
N ILE A 132 -3.79 -1.10 -21.86
CA ILE A 132 -3.05 -0.71 -20.64
C ILE A 132 -1.74 -1.47 -20.56
N GLN A 133 -1.72 -2.76 -20.90
CA GLN A 133 -0.53 -3.59 -20.77
C GLN A 133 0.57 -3.21 -21.76
N LYS A 134 0.24 -2.84 -23.00
CA LYS A 134 1.22 -2.42 -24.01
C LYS A 134 2.04 -1.20 -23.54
N PRO A 135 1.44 -0.07 -23.11
CA PRO A 135 2.19 1.04 -22.54
C PRO A 135 2.96 0.73 -21.26
N LEU A 136 2.47 -0.23 -20.44
CA LEU A 136 3.12 -0.60 -19.18
C LEU A 136 4.43 -1.35 -19.41
N VAL A 137 4.45 -2.30 -20.35
CA VAL A 137 5.60 -3.14 -20.66
C VAL A 137 6.65 -2.39 -21.50
N GLU A 138 6.21 -1.43 -22.32
CA GLU A 138 7.12 -0.58 -23.12
C GLU A 138 7.84 0.50 -22.29
N SER A 139 7.30 0.84 -21.11
CA SER A 139 7.78 1.94 -20.27
C SER A 139 8.87 1.48 -19.30
N THR A 140 10.11 1.92 -19.55
CA THR A 140 11.26 1.66 -18.67
C THR A 140 11.07 2.26 -17.27
N LEU A 141 10.49 3.46 -17.16
CA LEU A 141 10.26 4.09 -15.87
C LEU A 141 9.13 3.42 -15.10
N ALA A 142 8.10 2.91 -15.77
CA ALA A 142 7.03 2.17 -15.09
C ALA A 142 7.56 0.90 -14.43
N GLU A 143 8.44 0.15 -15.12
CA GLU A 143 9.09 -1.03 -14.56
C GLU A 143 9.94 -0.68 -13.33
N ASP A 144 10.77 0.37 -13.43
CA ASP A 144 11.63 0.80 -12.31
C ASP A 144 10.83 1.32 -11.11
N VAL A 145 9.72 2.02 -11.35
CA VAL A 145 8.80 2.43 -10.28
C VAL A 145 8.13 1.21 -9.64
N LEU A 146 7.71 0.22 -10.44
CA LEU A 146 7.12 -1.03 -9.92
C LEU A 146 8.11 -1.87 -9.11
N LYS A 147 9.42 -1.83 -9.41
CA LYS A 147 10.46 -2.47 -8.58
C LYS A 147 10.54 -1.87 -7.17
N MET A 148 10.02 -0.66 -6.95
CA MET A 148 9.92 -0.06 -5.62
C MET A 148 8.66 -0.50 -4.85
N ALA A 149 7.68 -1.14 -5.49
CA ALA A 149 6.45 -1.59 -4.85
C ALA A 149 6.68 -2.50 -3.62
N PRO A 150 7.62 -3.47 -3.60
CA PRO A 150 7.89 -4.30 -2.43
C PRO A 150 8.31 -3.49 -1.20
N PHE A 151 9.06 -2.41 -1.41
CA PHE A 151 9.45 -1.50 -0.33
C PHE A 151 8.25 -0.74 0.23
N PHE A 152 7.33 -0.31 -0.64
CA PHE A 152 6.08 0.32 -0.21
C PHE A 152 5.18 -0.65 0.54
N TYR A 153 5.06 -1.90 0.10
CA TYR A 153 4.33 -2.93 0.85
C TYR A 153 4.94 -3.18 2.22
N PHE A 154 6.27 -3.27 2.31
CA PHE A 154 6.96 -3.40 3.58
C PHE A 154 6.70 -2.21 4.53
N LEU A 155 6.77 -0.98 4.01
CA LEU A 155 6.43 0.23 4.77
C LEU A 155 4.97 0.22 5.23
N GLN A 156 4.06 -0.15 4.35
CA GLN A 156 2.63 -0.26 4.64
C GLN A 156 2.38 -1.26 5.77
N GLU A 157 3.01 -2.44 5.71
CA GLU A 157 2.89 -3.46 6.76
C GLU A 157 3.44 -3.02 8.11
N ARG A 158 4.47 -2.16 8.12
CA ARG A 158 5.04 -1.65 9.38
C ARG A 158 4.25 -0.47 9.94
N ALA A 159 3.64 0.34 9.07
CA ALA A 159 2.91 1.54 9.46
C ALA A 159 1.41 1.27 9.77
N LEU A 160 0.80 0.26 9.14
CA LEU A 160 -0.62 -0.07 9.33
C LEU A 160 -0.81 -1.24 10.29
N PRO A 161 -1.74 -1.13 11.28
CA PRO A 161 -2.08 -2.24 12.16
C PRO A 161 -2.85 -3.34 11.40
N ALA A 162 -2.86 -4.57 11.94
CA ALA A 162 -3.48 -5.76 11.31
C ALA A 162 -4.96 -5.56 10.94
N ASN A 163 -5.68 -4.74 11.70
CA ASN A 163 -7.10 -4.46 11.53
C ASN A 163 -7.43 -3.56 10.32
N VAL A 164 -6.42 -3.03 9.64
CA VAL A 164 -6.60 -2.16 8.46
C VAL A 164 -6.44 -3.00 7.20
N PRO A 165 -7.39 -2.93 6.24
CA PRO A 165 -7.26 -3.61 4.96
C PRO A 165 -5.98 -3.18 4.25
N LYS A 166 -5.12 -4.14 3.94
CA LYS A 166 -3.90 -3.96 3.16
C LYS A 166 -4.17 -4.22 1.69
N LEU A 167 -3.45 -3.51 0.83
CA LEU A 167 -3.55 -3.67 -0.62
C LEU A 167 -2.59 -4.78 -1.06
N PHE A 168 -3.10 -5.81 -1.71
CA PHE A 168 -2.32 -6.92 -2.28
C PHE A 168 -2.46 -6.89 -3.79
N ILE A 169 -1.34 -6.98 -4.51
CA ILE A 169 -1.34 -7.26 -5.94
C ILE A 169 -1.21 -8.77 -6.10
N THR A 170 -2.18 -9.35 -6.77
CA THR A 170 -2.19 -10.77 -7.15
C THR A 170 -2.24 -10.84 -8.68
N PRO A 171 -1.83 -11.96 -9.31
CA PRO A 171 -2.02 -12.16 -10.75
C PRO A 171 -3.48 -11.96 -11.21
N GLU A 172 -4.42 -12.14 -10.29
CA GLU A 172 -5.87 -11.97 -10.47
C GLU A 172 -6.34 -10.51 -10.25
N GLY A 173 -5.46 -9.62 -9.80
CA GLY A 173 -5.69 -8.19 -9.65
C GLY A 173 -5.40 -7.61 -8.26
N MET A 174 -5.78 -6.34 -8.06
CA MET A 174 -5.65 -5.62 -6.80
C MET A 174 -6.76 -6.00 -5.82
N GLN A 175 -6.38 -6.31 -4.58
CA GLN A 175 -7.31 -6.72 -3.54
C GLN A 175 -7.03 -5.97 -2.22
N LEU A 176 -8.09 -5.51 -1.55
CA LEU A 176 -8.00 -5.03 -0.17
C LEU A 176 -8.38 -6.16 0.78
N ARG A 177 -7.46 -6.55 1.67
CA ARG A 177 -7.68 -7.63 2.64
C ARG A 177 -7.00 -7.34 3.97
N THR A 178 -7.65 -7.71 5.06
CA THR A 178 -7.00 -7.87 6.36
C THR A 178 -6.31 -9.23 6.36
N LEU A 179 -5.02 -9.25 6.70
CA LEU A 179 -4.22 -10.48 6.78
C LEU A 179 -3.49 -10.47 8.11
N ASP A 180 -3.83 -11.46 8.94
CA ASP A 180 -3.09 -11.84 10.13
C ASP A 180 -2.27 -13.09 9.78
N TYR A 181 -0.95 -13.07 9.97
CA TYR A 181 -0.10 -14.20 9.56
C TYR A 181 -0.21 -15.36 10.54
N GLU A 182 -0.58 -15.04 11.78
CA GLU A 182 -0.85 -15.96 12.86
C GLU A 182 -2.02 -16.91 12.52
N ASP A 183 -3.00 -16.46 11.72
CA ASP A 183 -4.10 -17.31 11.23
C ASP A 183 -3.64 -18.42 10.27
N LEU A 184 -2.44 -18.28 9.69
CA LEU A 184 -1.83 -19.29 8.82
C LEU A 184 -0.93 -20.27 9.59
N ASP A 185 -0.73 -20.10 10.90
CA ASP A 185 0.00 -21.09 11.70
C ASP A 185 -0.76 -22.42 11.70
N GLY A 186 -0.05 -23.53 11.51
CA GLY A 186 -0.66 -24.85 11.35
C GLY A 186 -1.18 -25.17 9.94
N SER A 187 -0.98 -24.28 8.96
CA SER A 187 -1.39 -24.55 7.57
C SER A 187 -0.65 -25.74 6.96
N THR A 188 -1.19 -26.27 5.87
CA THR A 188 -0.72 -27.49 5.22
C THR A 188 0.32 -27.16 4.15
N CYS A 189 1.55 -27.69 4.27
CA CYS A 189 2.62 -27.48 3.30
C CYS A 189 2.27 -28.06 1.92
N VAL A 190 2.43 -27.26 0.87
CA VAL A 190 2.15 -27.69 -0.52
C VAL A 190 3.10 -28.82 -0.97
N ALA A 191 4.33 -28.88 -0.44
CA ALA A 191 5.34 -29.84 -0.86
C ALA A 191 5.12 -31.25 -0.34
N CYS A 192 4.72 -31.39 0.93
CA CYS A 192 4.69 -32.68 1.61
C CYS A 192 3.40 -32.97 2.38
N GLY A 193 2.46 -32.02 2.44
CA GLY A 193 1.24 -32.14 3.25
C GLY A 193 1.46 -32.00 4.77
N GLY A 194 2.69 -31.73 5.22
CA GLY A 194 3.00 -31.54 6.63
C GLY A 194 2.56 -30.17 7.16
N GLU A 195 2.29 -30.10 8.46
CA GLU A 195 1.94 -28.86 9.16
C GLU A 195 3.11 -27.85 9.14
N VAL A 196 2.82 -26.58 8.86
CA VAL A 196 3.80 -25.48 8.94
C VAL A 196 3.66 -24.70 10.24
N HIS A 197 4.78 -24.19 10.73
CA HIS A 197 4.81 -23.33 11.90
C HIS A 197 5.24 -21.91 11.55
N TYR A 198 4.52 -20.91 12.08
CA TYR A 198 4.84 -19.50 11.95
C TYR A 198 5.88 -19.07 13.00
N HIS A 199 7.03 -18.60 12.53
CA HIS A 199 8.14 -18.14 13.37
C HIS A 199 8.14 -16.62 13.61
N GLY A 200 7.08 -15.92 13.20
CA GLY A 200 7.06 -14.46 13.22
C GLY A 200 7.77 -13.85 12.02
N ARG A 201 8.18 -12.58 12.17
CA ARG A 201 8.90 -11.83 11.13
C ARG A 201 10.41 -11.96 11.31
N VAL A 202 11.06 -12.57 10.33
CA VAL A 202 12.52 -12.79 10.32
C VAL A 202 13.18 -11.89 9.27
N LYS A 203 14.38 -11.41 9.58
CA LYS A 203 15.16 -10.56 8.67
C LYS A 203 15.65 -11.37 7.48
N ASN A 204 15.36 -10.91 6.27
CA ASN A 204 15.90 -11.46 5.02
C ASN A 204 16.31 -10.29 4.10
N GLY A 205 17.61 -10.19 3.81
CA GLY A 205 18.20 -9.02 3.16
C GLY A 205 18.07 -7.75 4.02
N LEU A 206 17.50 -6.70 3.43
CA LEU A 206 17.29 -5.39 4.09
C LEU A 206 15.96 -5.30 4.86
N PHE A 207 15.05 -6.26 4.68
CA PHE A 207 13.68 -6.20 5.17
C PHE A 207 13.35 -7.37 6.09
N TYR A 208 12.17 -7.32 6.71
CA TYR A 208 11.64 -8.38 7.58
C TYR A 208 10.39 -8.96 6.93
N PHE A 209 10.34 -10.27 6.82
CA PHE A 209 9.26 -10.99 6.18
C PHE A 209 8.73 -12.09 7.10
N PRO A 210 7.45 -12.46 6.99
CA PRO A 210 6.93 -13.62 7.70
C PRO A 210 7.73 -14.88 7.31
N LEU A 211 8.03 -15.71 8.31
CA LEU A 211 8.68 -17.00 8.10
C LEU A 211 7.76 -18.12 8.57
N PHE A 212 7.39 -18.98 7.64
CA PHE A 212 6.72 -20.25 7.90
C PHE A 212 7.70 -21.37 7.57
N GLU A 213 7.88 -22.31 8.49
CA GLU A 213 8.74 -23.48 8.31
C GLU A 213 7.92 -24.76 8.46
N CYS A 214 8.01 -25.66 7.47
CA CYS A 214 7.34 -26.95 7.55
C CYS A 214 8.04 -27.87 8.55
N ARG A 215 7.28 -28.43 9.50
CA ARG A 215 7.82 -29.34 10.53
C ARG A 215 8.32 -30.68 9.98
N VAL A 216 7.90 -31.06 8.77
CA VAL A 216 8.21 -32.36 8.14
C VAL A 216 9.39 -32.24 7.19
N CYS A 217 9.31 -31.34 6.19
CA CYS A 217 10.34 -31.22 5.17
C CYS A 217 11.29 -30.02 5.38
N GLY A 218 11.11 -29.23 6.44
CA GLY A 218 11.95 -28.05 6.75
C GLY A 218 11.80 -26.89 5.76
N ARG A 219 10.88 -26.99 4.80
CA ARG A 219 10.68 -25.98 3.76
C ARG A 219 10.24 -24.65 4.34
N ARG A 220 10.85 -23.56 3.87
CA ARG A 220 10.60 -22.19 4.32
C ARG A 220 9.79 -21.40 3.30
N SER A 221 8.84 -20.61 3.76
CA SER A 221 8.11 -19.66 2.91
C SER A 221 7.57 -18.49 3.71
N ASP A 222 7.00 -17.52 3.01
CA ASP A 222 6.26 -16.38 3.57
C ASP A 222 4.77 -16.71 3.80
N GLY A 223 4.42 -17.99 3.74
CA GLY A 223 3.07 -18.52 3.85
C GLY A 223 2.46 -18.89 2.48
N CYS A 224 3.02 -18.39 1.37
CA CYS A 224 2.48 -18.65 0.03
C CYS A 224 2.60 -20.11 -0.41
N GLN A 225 3.49 -20.90 0.22
CA GLN A 225 3.69 -22.33 -0.07
C GLN A 225 2.90 -23.25 0.86
N THR A 226 1.79 -22.77 1.40
CA THR A 226 0.79 -23.57 2.12
C THR A 226 -0.51 -23.65 1.31
N PHE A 227 -1.35 -24.68 1.46
CA PHE A 227 -2.60 -24.77 0.71
C PHE A 227 -3.56 -23.63 1.08
N GLU A 228 -3.71 -23.36 2.36
CA GLU A 228 -4.54 -22.32 2.97
C GLU A 228 -4.04 -20.94 2.56
N GLY A 229 -2.73 -20.69 2.74
CA GLY A 229 -2.08 -19.47 2.29
C GLY A 229 -2.20 -19.28 0.78
N PHE A 230 -2.03 -20.32 -0.04
CA PHE A 230 -2.15 -20.19 -1.49
C PHE A 230 -3.57 -19.80 -1.91
N HIS A 231 -4.61 -20.35 -1.29
CA HIS A 231 -5.99 -19.89 -1.52
C HIS A 231 -6.19 -18.45 -1.04
N LEU A 232 -5.57 -18.09 0.07
CA LEU A 232 -5.65 -16.76 0.64
C LEU A 232 -4.96 -15.72 -0.24
N PHE A 233 -3.78 -16.00 -0.77
CA PHE A 233 -3.02 -15.06 -1.60
C PHE A 233 -3.53 -15.02 -3.04
N TYR A 234 -3.81 -16.18 -3.66
CA TYR A 234 -4.07 -16.26 -5.11
C TYR A 234 -5.55 -16.54 -5.47
N ARG A 235 -6.45 -16.70 -4.49
CA ARG A 235 -7.88 -17.05 -4.69
C ARG A 235 -8.16 -18.26 -5.59
N ARG A 236 -7.20 -19.16 -5.70
CA ARG A 236 -7.29 -20.33 -6.55
C ARG A 236 -6.62 -21.51 -5.89
N CYS A 237 -6.98 -22.71 -6.32
CA CYS A 237 -6.33 -23.91 -5.84
C CYS A 237 -4.95 -24.06 -6.49
N PRO A 238 -3.91 -24.52 -5.77
CA PRO A 238 -2.66 -24.96 -6.40
C PRO A 238 -2.87 -25.99 -7.52
N TRP A 239 -3.97 -26.77 -7.46
CA TRP A 239 -4.34 -27.74 -8.48
C TRP A 239 -5.10 -27.18 -9.69
N GLU A 240 -5.56 -25.93 -9.68
CA GLU A 240 -6.20 -25.35 -10.87
C GLU A 240 -5.14 -25.11 -11.96
N GLY A 241 -5.36 -25.62 -13.18
CA GLY A 241 -4.41 -25.65 -14.32
C GLY A 241 -3.89 -24.29 -14.86
N LYS A 242 -4.02 -23.22 -14.08
CA LYS A 242 -3.30 -21.94 -14.21
C LYS A 242 -2.14 -21.79 -13.22
N THR A 243 -1.90 -22.77 -12.33
CA THR A 243 -0.61 -22.87 -11.64
C THR A 243 0.47 -23.01 -12.70
N PHE A 244 1.54 -22.23 -12.55
CA PHE A 244 2.63 -22.22 -13.51
C PHE A 244 3.01 -23.67 -13.85
N ILE A 245 3.02 -23.98 -15.14
CA ILE A 245 3.40 -25.30 -15.68
C ILE A 245 4.80 -25.72 -15.18
N THR A 246 5.55 -24.75 -14.65
CA THR A 246 6.87 -24.84 -14.05
C THR A 246 6.88 -25.05 -12.53
N GLY A 247 5.75 -25.12 -11.82
CA GLY A 247 5.66 -25.18 -10.35
C GLY A 247 5.73 -23.80 -9.67
N THR A 248 5.57 -23.73 -8.34
CA THR A 248 5.55 -22.46 -7.59
C THR A 248 6.84 -22.26 -6.77
N LYS A 249 7.38 -21.04 -6.74
CA LYS A 249 8.58 -20.70 -5.95
C LYS A 249 8.30 -19.46 -5.10
N CYS A 250 8.79 -19.46 -3.87
CA CYS A 250 8.71 -18.30 -2.99
C CYS A 250 9.75 -17.29 -3.46
N GLU A 251 9.32 -16.05 -3.72
CA GLU A 251 10.21 -14.97 -4.15
C GLU A 251 11.00 -14.35 -2.99
N ILE A 252 10.54 -14.57 -1.75
CA ILE A 252 11.15 -14.02 -0.53
C ILE A 252 12.20 -15.00 0.01
N TRP A 253 11.82 -16.26 0.19
CA TRP A 253 12.67 -17.35 0.67
C TRP A 253 13.13 -18.19 -0.52
N THR A 254 14.11 -17.65 -1.24
CA THR A 254 14.53 -18.14 -2.57
C THR A 254 15.47 -19.33 -2.55
N ASP A 255 15.93 -19.72 -1.36
CA ASP A 255 16.77 -20.89 -1.07
C ASP A 255 16.05 -22.22 -1.32
N GLN A 256 14.73 -22.17 -1.47
CA GLN A 256 13.89 -23.36 -1.69
C GLN A 256 13.73 -23.69 -3.17
N GLU A 257 13.76 -24.98 -3.48
CA GLU A 257 13.44 -25.50 -4.82
C GLU A 257 11.97 -25.26 -5.17
N VAL A 258 11.66 -25.31 -6.46
CA VAL A 258 10.29 -25.17 -6.96
C VAL A 258 9.41 -26.27 -6.38
N VAL A 259 8.20 -25.93 -5.94
CA VAL A 259 7.25 -26.88 -5.35
C VAL A 259 6.11 -27.18 -6.30
N TYR A 260 5.70 -28.45 -6.29
CA TYR A 260 4.49 -28.95 -6.90
C TYR A 260 3.58 -29.49 -5.80
N PRO A 261 2.27 -29.27 -5.87
CA PRO A 261 1.34 -29.87 -4.92
C PRO A 261 1.43 -31.40 -5.03
N THR A 262 1.60 -32.08 -3.89
CA THR A 262 1.75 -33.56 -3.85
C THR A 262 0.55 -34.27 -3.24
N THR A 263 -0.31 -33.54 -2.52
CA THR A 263 -1.47 -34.08 -1.80
C THR A 263 -2.77 -33.49 -2.31
N LEU A 264 -3.89 -34.14 -1.95
CA LEU A 264 -5.22 -33.52 -2.02
C LEU A 264 -5.19 -32.15 -1.34
N CYS A 265 -5.88 -31.18 -1.94
CA CYS A 265 -6.00 -29.88 -1.31
C CYS A 265 -6.96 -29.97 -0.10
N PRO A 266 -6.50 -29.68 1.13
CA PRO A 266 -7.35 -29.73 2.33
C PRO A 266 -8.43 -28.64 2.34
N VAL A 267 -8.25 -27.56 1.56
CA VAL A 267 -9.17 -26.42 1.51
C VAL A 267 -10.37 -26.68 0.61
N CYS A 268 -10.18 -27.33 -0.55
CA CYS A 268 -11.25 -27.52 -1.55
C CYS A 268 -11.36 -28.93 -2.11
N GLY A 269 -10.58 -29.89 -1.63
CA GLY A 269 -10.64 -31.30 -2.03
C GLY A 269 -10.15 -31.63 -3.43
N ARG A 270 -9.63 -30.66 -4.20
CA ARG A 270 -9.15 -30.91 -5.57
C ARG A 270 -7.78 -31.59 -5.60
N SER A 271 -7.54 -32.36 -6.65
CA SER A 271 -6.23 -32.91 -7.06
C SER A 271 -6.20 -33.08 -8.59
N ASN A 272 -5.03 -32.94 -9.21
CA ASN A 272 -4.82 -33.22 -10.64
C ASN A 272 -4.00 -34.52 -10.86
N VAL A 273 -3.99 -35.39 -9.86
CA VAL A 273 -3.37 -36.72 -9.92
C VAL A 273 -4.50 -37.74 -9.92
N ASP A 274 -4.55 -38.60 -10.94
CA ASP A 274 -5.61 -39.60 -11.15
C ASP A 274 -5.75 -40.64 -10.00
N GLY A 275 -4.88 -40.61 -9.00
CA GLY A 275 -4.79 -41.60 -7.91
C GLY A 275 -5.37 -41.20 -6.55
N PHE A 276 -5.98 -40.01 -6.41
CA PHE A 276 -6.55 -39.55 -5.12
C PHE A 276 -8.09 -39.51 -5.09
N VAL A 277 -8.75 -40.10 -6.08
CA VAL A 277 -10.21 -40.30 -6.08
C VAL A 277 -10.51 -41.54 -5.24
N LEU A 278 -11.08 -41.34 -4.04
CA LEU A 278 -11.84 -42.38 -3.34
C LEU A 278 -13.31 -42.30 -3.78
#